data_AF-A0A954VEJ9-F1
#
_entry.id   AF-A0A954VEJ9-F1
#
_cell.length_a   1.000
_cell.length_b   1.000
_cell.length_c   1.000
_cell.angle_alpha   90.00
_cell.angle_beta   90.00
_cell.angle_gamma   90.00
#
_symmetry.space_group_name_H-M   'P 1'
#
loop_
_entity.id
_entity.type
_entity.pdbx_description
1 polymer ?
#
loop_
_entity_poly.entity_id
_entity_poly.type
_entity_poly.pdbx_seq_one_letter_code
_entity_poly.pdbx_strand_id
1 'polypeptide(L)'
;LIVGIRLSVWQQLERPLIHQDLSVVALEPAELSTAEQVRVEYEKGAQRTGTPRAILSDGARNLQRATDDFRSQHPKTSPLSDIKHNEERLWFQKCDRPDLQPQVERRVREYNRANTTANTTNTN
;
A
#
# COMPACT_ATOMS: atom_id res chain seq x y z
N LEU A 1 9.58 -1.34 -9.46
CA LEU A 1 9.04 -2.71 -9.65
C LEU A 1 7.52 -2.64 -9.65
N ILE A 2 6.86 -3.26 -10.63
CA ILE A 2 5.42 -3.45 -10.68
C ILE A 2 5.17 -4.95 -10.79
N VAL A 3 4.33 -5.47 -9.90
CA VAL A 3 3.85 -6.86 -9.93
C VAL A 3 2.34 -6.88 -10.09
N GLY A 4 1.81 -7.96 -10.62
CA GLY A 4 0.38 -8.08 -10.86
C GLY A 4 -0.09 -9.52 -10.96
N ILE A 5 -1.41 -9.69 -10.85
CA ILE A 5 -2.12 -10.94 -11.07
C ILE A 5 -3.31 -10.67 -11.99
N ARG A 6 -3.64 -11.61 -12.86
CA ARG A 6 -4.87 -11.52 -13.67
C ARG A 6 -6.09 -11.68 -12.77
N LEU A 7 -7.09 -10.84 -12.96
CA LEU A 7 -8.34 -10.86 -12.17
C LEU A 7 -9.02 -12.25 -12.19
N SER A 8 -9.06 -12.90 -13.36
CA SER A 8 -9.64 -14.23 -13.51
C SER A 8 -8.93 -15.31 -12.68
N VAL A 9 -7.61 -15.18 -12.51
CA VAL A 9 -6.82 -16.10 -11.69
C VAL A 9 -7.05 -15.79 -10.21
N TRP A 10 -7.02 -14.51 -9.82
CA TRP A 10 -7.25 -14.11 -8.42
C TRP A 10 -8.62 -14.59 -7.90
N GLN A 11 -9.66 -14.49 -8.72
CA GLN A 11 -11.02 -14.95 -8.37
C GLN A 11 -11.13 -16.46 -8.11
N GLN A 12 -10.16 -17.25 -8.56
CA GLN A 12 -10.14 -18.71 -8.36
C GLN A 12 -9.34 -19.15 -7.13
N LEU A 13 -8.53 -18.27 -6.53
CA LEU A 13 -7.57 -18.67 -5.51
C LEU A 13 -8.22 -18.97 -4.15
N GLU A 14 -9.41 -18.43 -3.86
CA GLU A 14 -10.16 -18.62 -2.58
C GLU A 14 -9.29 -18.48 -1.30
N ARG A 15 -8.16 -17.78 -1.40
CA ARG A 15 -7.17 -17.61 -0.32
C ARG A 15 -6.46 -16.27 -0.47
N PRO A 16 -5.78 -15.77 0.59
CA PRO A 16 -4.88 -14.63 0.48
C PRO A 16 -3.79 -14.85 -0.59
N LEU A 17 -3.43 -13.78 -1.31
CA LEU A 17 -2.37 -13.81 -2.31
C LEU A 17 -1.01 -14.06 -1.65
N ILE A 18 -0.21 -14.91 -2.28
CA ILE A 18 1.20 -15.12 -1.92
C ILE A 18 2.10 -14.61 -3.05
N HIS A 19 3.38 -14.40 -2.75
CA HIS A 19 4.35 -13.90 -3.74
C HIS A 19 4.41 -14.76 -5.03
N GLN A 20 4.18 -16.07 -4.92
CA GLN A 20 4.20 -17.00 -6.06
C GLN A 20 3.01 -16.80 -7.03
N ASP A 21 1.92 -16.15 -6.59
CA ASP A 21 0.76 -15.86 -7.45
C ASP A 21 0.98 -14.61 -8.32
N LEU A 22 2.00 -13.82 -8.00
CA LEU A 22 2.29 -12.55 -8.64
C LEU A 22 3.28 -12.73 -9.79
N SER A 23 3.00 -12.07 -10.90
CA SER A 23 3.92 -11.96 -12.03
C SER A 23 4.55 -10.58 -12.07
N VAL A 24 5.82 -10.50 -12.44
CA VAL A 24 6.50 -9.22 -12.68
C VAL A 24 5.95 -8.59 -13.96
N VAL A 25 5.35 -7.41 -13.82
CA VAL A 25 4.83 -6.62 -14.95
C VAL A 25 5.93 -5.72 -15.49
N ALA A 26 6.67 -5.04 -14.61
CA ALA A 26 7.77 -4.16 -14.99
C ALA A 26 8.84 -4.10 -13.90
N LEU A 27 10.11 -4.10 -14.28
CA LEU A 27 11.24 -3.91 -13.37
C LEU A 27 12.18 -2.89 -13.99
N GLU A 28 11.89 -1.63 -13.73
CA GLU A 28 12.73 -0.52 -14.18
C GLU A 28 13.46 0.09 -12.97
N PRO A 29 14.80 0.09 -12.98
CA PRO A 29 15.56 0.86 -12.02
C PRO A 29 15.42 2.35 -12.35
N ALA A 30 15.18 3.18 -11.34
CA ALA A 30 15.11 4.61 -11.50
C ALA A 30 15.81 5.29 -10.32
N GLU A 31 16.65 6.29 -10.60
CA GLU A 31 17.31 7.10 -9.56
C GLU A 31 16.30 7.95 -8.79
N LEU A 32 15.25 8.40 -9.48
CA LEU A 32 14.14 9.16 -8.91
C LEU A 32 12.82 8.49 -9.30
N SER A 33 11.88 8.45 -8.36
CA SER A 33 10.51 7.95 -8.58
C SER A 33 9.53 9.11 -8.57
N THR A 34 9.58 9.96 -9.60
CA THR A 34 8.63 11.06 -9.79
C THR A 34 7.25 10.53 -10.22
N ALA A 35 6.18 11.30 -9.97
CA ALA A 35 4.83 10.88 -10.35
C ALA A 35 4.70 10.66 -11.87
N GLU A 36 5.31 11.54 -12.66
CA GLU A 36 5.32 11.47 -14.12
C GLU A 36 6.01 10.18 -14.63
N GLN A 37 7.15 9.80 -14.06
CA GLN A 37 7.84 8.56 -14.42
C GLN A 37 7.01 7.33 -14.04
N VAL A 38 6.42 7.31 -12.84
CA VAL A 38 5.56 6.22 -12.39
C VAL A 38 4.35 6.08 -13.32
N ARG A 39 3.72 7.19 -13.72
CA ARG A 39 2.59 7.18 -14.65
C ARG A 39 2.98 6.60 -16.01
N VAL A 40 4.15 6.96 -16.54
CA VAL A 40 4.67 6.37 -17.79
C VAL A 40 4.84 4.85 -17.66
N GLU A 41 5.36 4.38 -16.54
CA GLU A 41 5.50 2.94 -16.29
C GLU A 41 4.15 2.23 -16.11
N TYR A 42 3.13 2.90 -15.55
CA TYR A 42 1.76 2.38 -15.53
C TYR A 42 1.18 2.22 -16.93
N GLU A 43 1.34 3.21 -17.81
CA GLU A 43 0.87 3.11 -19.20
C GLU A 43 1.58 1.99 -19.96
N LYS A 44 2.92 1.87 -19.82
CA LYS A 44 3.67 0.75 -20.41
C LYS A 44 3.19 -0.61 -19.86
N GLY A 45 2.94 -0.70 -18.55
CA GLY A 45 2.38 -1.90 -17.93
C GLY A 45 0.99 -2.25 -18.48
N ALA A 46 0.14 -1.24 -18.67
CA ALA A 46 -1.20 -1.39 -19.22
C ALA A 46 -1.17 -1.80 -20.70
N GLN A 47 -0.23 -1.29 -21.50
CA GLN A 47 -0.02 -1.74 -22.88
C GLN A 47 0.37 -3.22 -22.95
N ARG A 48 1.16 -3.70 -21.99
CA ARG A 48 1.63 -5.10 -21.95
C ARG A 48 0.58 -6.09 -21.42
N THR A 49 -0.24 -5.67 -20.47
CA THR A 49 -1.11 -6.58 -19.69
C THR A 49 -2.60 -6.30 -19.81
N GLY A 50 -2.97 -5.16 -20.40
CA GLY A 50 -4.30 -4.57 -20.34
C GLY A 50 -4.44 -3.59 -19.17
N THR A 51 -5.49 -2.77 -19.21
CA THR A 51 -5.78 -1.83 -18.11
C THR A 51 -6.08 -2.58 -16.81
N PRO A 52 -5.38 -2.30 -15.70
CA PRO A 52 -5.60 -2.98 -14.43
C PRO A 52 -6.97 -2.63 -13.85
N ARG A 53 -7.62 -3.59 -13.19
CA ARG A 53 -8.88 -3.32 -12.46
C ARG A 53 -8.65 -2.52 -11.19
N ALA A 54 -7.51 -2.72 -10.55
CA ALA A 54 -7.09 -2.03 -9.35
C ALA A 54 -5.57 -1.87 -9.28
N ILE A 55 -5.11 -0.81 -8.62
CA ILE A 55 -3.70 -0.55 -8.32
C ILE A 55 -3.56 -0.47 -6.80
N LEU A 56 -2.73 -1.33 -6.22
CA LEU A 56 -2.40 -1.33 -4.79
C LEU A 56 -1.03 -0.68 -4.58
N SER A 57 -0.93 0.31 -3.69
CA SER A 57 0.33 0.96 -3.35
C SER A 57 0.45 1.26 -1.86
N ASP A 58 1.66 1.56 -1.39
CA ASP A 58 1.96 2.01 -0.02
C ASP A 58 1.44 3.43 0.29
N GLY A 59 0.92 4.14 -0.72
CA GLY A 59 0.38 5.48 -0.59
C GLY A 59 1.44 6.59 -0.57
N ALA A 60 2.67 6.33 -1.04
CA ALA A 60 3.65 7.37 -1.28
C ALA A 60 3.07 8.46 -2.20
N ARG A 61 3.34 9.75 -1.89
CA ARG A 61 2.71 10.90 -2.60
C ARG A 61 2.84 10.83 -4.12
N ASN A 62 4.01 10.43 -4.62
CA ASN A 62 4.25 10.31 -6.06
C ASN A 62 3.43 9.15 -6.68
N LEU A 63 3.30 8.02 -5.98
CA LEU A 63 2.46 6.90 -6.43
C LEU A 63 0.98 7.28 -6.42
N GLN A 64 0.53 8.02 -5.40
CA GLN A 64 -0.84 8.50 -5.30
C GLN A 64 -1.17 9.44 -6.47
N ARG A 65 -0.33 10.46 -6.70
CA ARG A 65 -0.48 11.38 -7.83
C ARG A 65 -0.45 10.65 -9.18
N ALA A 66 0.52 9.77 -9.39
CA ALA A 66 0.61 8.97 -10.61
C ALA A 66 -0.62 8.08 -10.84
N THR A 67 -1.17 7.51 -9.76
CA THR A 67 -2.39 6.69 -9.81
C THR A 67 -3.60 7.53 -10.17
N ASP A 68 -3.75 8.72 -9.58
CA ASP A 68 -4.86 9.61 -9.90
C ASP A 68 -4.78 10.14 -11.34
N ASP A 69 -3.58 10.50 -11.80
CA ASP A 69 -3.34 10.91 -13.18
C ASP A 69 -3.65 9.77 -14.16
N PHE A 70 -3.21 8.54 -13.87
CA PHE A 70 -3.53 7.36 -14.67
C PHE A 70 -5.04 7.09 -14.72
N ARG A 71 -5.74 7.22 -13.59
CA ARG A 71 -7.19 7.02 -13.51
C ARG A 71 -8.00 8.04 -14.31
N SER A 72 -7.47 9.24 -14.52
CA SER A 72 -8.13 10.24 -15.38
C SER A 72 -8.31 9.71 -16.82
N GLN A 73 -7.38 8.86 -17.28
CA GLN A 73 -7.43 8.21 -18.59
C GLN A 73 -8.06 6.81 -18.52
N HIS A 74 -7.97 6.14 -17.37
CA HIS A 74 -8.45 4.78 -17.14
C HIS A 74 -9.44 4.71 -15.96
N PRO A 75 -10.67 5.27 -16.08
CA PRO A 75 -11.57 5.50 -14.94
C PRO A 75 -12.10 4.23 -14.27
N LYS A 76 -11.98 3.07 -14.93
CA LYS A 76 -12.35 1.75 -14.36
C LYS A 76 -11.31 1.19 -13.40
N THR A 77 -10.17 1.85 -13.25
CA THR A 77 -9.09 1.47 -12.33
C THR A 77 -9.38 1.99 -10.93
N SER A 78 -9.48 1.09 -9.95
CA SER A 78 -9.69 1.45 -8.54
C SER A 78 -8.34 1.61 -7.80
N PRO A 79 -8.11 2.72 -7.08
CA PRO A 79 -6.92 2.86 -6.24
C PRO A 79 -7.16 2.12 -4.92
N LEU A 80 -6.19 1.32 -4.51
CA LEU A 80 -6.16 0.61 -3.24
C LEU A 80 -4.88 1.02 -2.49
N SER A 81 -4.98 1.06 -1.16
CA SER A 81 -3.86 1.36 -0.29
C SER A 81 -3.56 0.17 0.61
N ASP A 82 -2.28 -0.04 0.90
CA ASP A 82 -1.88 -0.96 1.95
C ASP A 82 -2.44 -0.48 3.30
N ILE A 83 -3.17 -1.38 3.98
CA ILE A 83 -3.80 -1.12 5.27
C ILE A 83 -2.74 -0.72 6.30
N LYS A 84 -1.59 -1.39 6.35
CA LYS A 84 -0.54 -1.09 7.34
C LYS A 84 0.01 0.31 7.18
N HIS A 85 0.45 0.64 5.96
CA HIS A 85 0.99 1.97 5.66
C HIS A 85 -0.07 3.08 5.83
N ASN A 86 -1.34 2.79 5.53
CA ASN A 86 -2.42 3.73 5.79
C ASN A 86 -2.66 3.95 7.29
N GLU A 87 -2.66 2.89 8.10
CA GLU A 87 -2.78 2.99 9.56
C GLU A 87 -1.62 3.76 10.18
N GLU A 88 -0.39 3.49 9.76
CA GLU A 88 0.80 4.22 10.19
C GLU A 88 0.70 5.71 9.83
N ARG A 89 0.32 6.02 8.59
CA ARG A 89 0.13 7.41 8.15
C ARG A 89 -0.93 8.13 8.98
N LEU A 90 -2.07 7.48 9.25
CA LEU A 90 -3.13 8.04 10.09
C LEU A 90 -2.67 8.21 11.53
N TRP A 91 -1.81 7.31 12.02
CA TRP A 91 -1.22 7.42 13.34
C TRP A 91 -0.28 8.62 13.45
N PHE A 92 0.66 8.77 12.51
CA PHE A 92 1.54 9.94 12.45
C PHE A 92 0.74 11.25 12.39
N GLN A 93 -0.29 11.32 11.53
CA GLN A 93 -1.16 12.49 11.43
C GLN A 93 -1.83 12.85 12.77
N LYS A 94 -2.21 11.84 13.57
CA LYS A 94 -2.79 12.07 14.91
C LYS A 94 -1.74 12.50 15.93
N CYS A 95 -0.51 12.01 15.84
CA CYS A 95 0.59 12.42 16.72
C CYS A 95 1.00 13.88 16.47
N ASP A 96 0.90 14.36 15.24
CA ASP A 96 1.20 15.75 14.85
C ASP A 96 0.10 16.75 15.25
N ARG A 97 -0.99 16.28 15.86
CA ARG A 97 -2.14 17.08 16.29
C ARG A 97 -2.08 17.34 17.81
N PRO A 98 -1.80 18.59 18.26
CA PRO A 98 -1.67 18.90 19.68
C PRO A 98 -2.93 18.56 20.49
N ASP A 99 -4.11 18.70 19.88
CA ASP A 99 -5.41 18.39 20.47
C ASP A 99 -5.64 16.88 20.71
N LEU A 100 -4.87 16.01 20.05
CA LEU A 100 -5.00 14.55 20.16
C LEU A 100 -3.87 13.91 20.99
N GLN A 101 -2.84 14.66 21.40
CA GLN A 101 -1.72 14.12 22.18
C GLN A 101 -2.14 13.31 23.42
N PRO A 102 -3.10 13.75 24.26
CA PRO A 102 -3.51 12.96 25.42
C PRO A 102 -4.09 11.58 25.07
N GLN A 103 -4.74 11.44 23.91
CA GLN A 103 -5.30 10.18 23.43
C GLN A 103 -4.19 9.27 22.86
N VAL A 104 -3.24 9.87 22.14
CA VAL A 104 -2.06 9.19 21.62
C VAL A 104 -1.23 8.60 22.76
N GLU A 105 -0.90 9.40 23.78
CA GLU A 105 -0.16 8.95 24.96
C GLU A 105 -0.85 7.83 25.72
N ARG A 106 -2.18 7.87 25.83
CA ARG A 106 -2.96 6.81 26.49
C ARG A 106 -2.80 5.49 25.74
N ARG A 107 -2.93 5.52 24.41
CA ARG A 107 -2.87 4.32 23.56
C ARG A 107 -1.45 3.74 23.49
N VAL A 108 -0.41 4.59 23.49
CA VAL A 108 0.99 4.14 23.63
C VAL A 108 1.22 3.44 24.97
N ARG A 109 0.69 3.99 26.07
CA ARG A 109 0.76 3.36 27.40
C ARG A 109 0.06 1.99 27.43
N GLU A 110 -1.13 1.89 26.84
CA GLU A 110 -1.88 0.63 26.75
C GLU A 110 -1.13 -0.44 25.94
N TYR A 111 -0.58 -0.05 24.79
CA TYR A 111 0.23 -0.94 23.94
C TYR A 111 1.47 -1.45 24.67
N ASN A 112 2.23 -0.55 25.31
CA ASN A 112 3.43 -0.92 26.08
C ASN A 112 3.06 -1.84 27.26
N ARG A 113 1.94 -1.59 27.93
CA ARG A 113 1.44 -2.46 29.02
C ARG A 113 1.11 -3.86 28.51
N ALA A 114 0.41 -3.98 27.39
CA ALA A 114 0.07 -5.27 26.79
C ALA A 114 1.32 -6.08 26.42
N ASN A 115 2.32 -5.43 25.80
CA ASN A 115 3.56 -6.10 25.39
C ASN A 115 4.51 -6.42 26.55
N THR A 116 4.53 -5.60 27.61
CA THR A 116 5.30 -5.91 28.82
C THR A 116 4.73 -7.13 29.54
N THR A 117 3.38 -7.24 29.57
CA THR A 117 2.70 -8.38 30.20
C THR A 117 2.96 -9.68 29.41
N ALA A 118 2.95 -9.63 28.07
CA ALA A 118 3.22 -10.80 27.21
C ALA A 118 4.66 -11.35 27.34
N ASN A 119 5.66 -10.50 27.56
CA ASN A 119 7.05 -10.94 27.76
C ASN A 119 7.32 -11.57 29.13
N THR A 120 6.46 -11.29 30.12
CA THR A 120 6.63 -11.86 31.48
C THR A 120 6.03 -13.26 31.58
N THR A 121 5.10 -13.64 30.70
CA THR A 121 4.46 -14.97 30.70
C THR A 121 5.23 -16.05 29.94
N ASN A 122 6.25 -15.67 29.15
CA ASN A 122 7.07 -16.59 28.33
C ASN A 122 8.40 -17.01 29.00
N THR A 123 8.57 -16.76 30.31
CA THR A 123 9.80 -17.05 31.06
C THR A 123 9.64 -18.02 32.23
N ASN A 124 8.56 -18.81 32.28
CA ASN A 124 8.38 -19.88 33.27
C ASN A 124 8.26 -21.26 32.61
#